data_AF-A0A5C6DUC0-F1
#
_entry.id   AF-A0A5C6DUC0-F1
#
_cell.length_a   1.000
_cell.length_b   1.000
_cell.length_c   1.000
_cell.angle_alpha   90.00
_cell.angle_beta   90.00
_cell.angle_gamma   90.00
#
_symmetry.space_group_name_H-M   'P 1'
#
loop_
_entity.id
_entity.type
_entity.pdbx_description
1 polymer ?
#
loop_
_entity_poly.entity_id
_entity_poly.type
_entity_poly.pdbx_seq_one_letter_code
_entity_poly.pdbx_strand_id
1 'polypeptide(L)'
;MRILLSNDDGVFAPGLAALEHQLRHLGEVFVVAPATEQSGVGHSITYLSPLTCKSIRRDGRHWAWAVAGSPADSVKLAIAELFKDDPIDLVVSGINSGLNAGINVLYSGTVAAAIEGAFFGVTSVAVSLEYDPAADFQSAAVIARNVIGGLIKKPQARGKLFNLNVPTAATLSPAKLSIVPMALAQYGRKYEKREDPGGRPYYWALWAEPEKAPAGRSDITELRRGNVTLSPLHFDLTDESLVEIMEDWELEV
;
A
#
# COMPACT_ATOMS: atom_id res chain seq x y z
N MET A 1 13.21 -0.77 17.73
CA MET A 1 11.96 -0.69 16.93
C MET A 1 11.96 -1.87 15.98
N ARG A 2 10.88 -2.64 15.98
CA ARG A 2 10.64 -3.80 15.12
C ARG A 2 9.69 -3.42 13.99
N ILE A 3 10.15 -3.60 12.76
CA ILE A 3 9.45 -3.19 11.55
C ILE A 3 9.06 -4.43 10.77
N LEU A 4 7.76 -4.61 10.54
CA LEU A 4 7.26 -5.61 9.59
C LEU A 4 7.22 -4.99 8.20
N LEU A 5 7.85 -5.64 7.23
CA LEU A 5 7.90 -5.23 5.83
C LEU A 5 7.18 -6.26 4.94
N SER A 6 6.22 -5.79 4.14
CA SER A 6 5.45 -6.58 3.17
C SER A 6 5.32 -5.84 1.83
N ASN A 7 4.64 -6.42 0.85
CA ASN A 7 4.22 -5.81 -0.41
C ASN A 7 3.14 -6.66 -1.11
N ASP A 8 2.77 -6.27 -2.33
CA ASP A 8 1.95 -7.03 -3.27
C ASP A 8 2.69 -7.51 -4.54
N ASP A 9 3.86 -6.96 -4.85
CA ASP A 9 4.70 -7.44 -5.97
C ASP A 9 5.40 -8.80 -5.69
N GLY A 10 5.31 -9.29 -4.45
CA GLY A 10 5.89 -10.55 -3.98
C GLY A 10 7.28 -10.42 -3.34
N VAL A 11 7.70 -11.47 -2.64
CA VAL A 11 8.87 -11.47 -1.74
C VAL A 11 10.20 -11.16 -2.44
N PHE A 12 10.32 -11.41 -3.74
CA PHE A 12 11.56 -11.14 -4.50
C PHE A 12 11.56 -9.80 -5.23
N ALA A 13 10.54 -8.96 -5.04
CA ALA A 13 10.42 -7.70 -5.73
C ALA A 13 11.61 -6.75 -5.43
N PRO A 14 12.11 -6.01 -6.43
CA PRO A 14 13.21 -5.08 -6.24
C PRO A 14 12.84 -3.92 -5.29
N GLY A 15 11.59 -3.46 -5.33
CA GLY A 15 11.07 -2.43 -4.44
C GLY A 15 11.08 -2.85 -2.96
N LEU A 16 10.75 -4.12 -2.66
CA LEU A 16 10.81 -4.68 -1.31
C LEU A 16 12.25 -4.72 -0.80
N ALA A 17 13.18 -5.21 -1.63
CA ALA A 17 14.60 -5.28 -1.27
C ALA A 17 15.23 -3.90 -1.02
N ALA A 18 14.88 -2.90 -1.84
CA ALA A 18 15.33 -1.53 -1.66
C ALA A 18 14.81 -0.93 -0.35
N LEU A 19 13.54 -1.15 -0.03
CA LEU A 19 12.92 -0.64 1.18
C LEU A 19 13.47 -1.33 2.43
N GLU A 20 13.67 -2.66 2.38
CA GLU A 20 14.32 -3.43 3.44
C GLU A 20 15.68 -2.81 3.79
N HIS A 21 16.51 -2.55 2.78
CA HIS A 21 17.84 -1.97 2.97
C HIS A 21 17.77 -0.63 3.71
N GLN A 22 16.85 0.26 3.33
CA GLN A 22 16.73 1.57 3.94
C GLN A 22 16.07 1.55 5.33
N LEU A 23 15.08 0.68 5.56
CA LEU A 23 14.37 0.58 6.84
C LEU A 23 15.25 0.01 7.97
N ARG A 24 16.28 -0.77 7.65
CA ARG A 24 17.27 -1.25 8.64
C ARG A 24 18.00 -0.12 9.39
N HIS A 25 18.02 1.09 8.83
CA HIS A 25 18.55 2.27 9.52
C HIS A 25 17.62 2.82 10.61
N LEU A 26 16.35 2.41 10.63
CA LEU A 26 15.35 2.82 11.61
C LEU A 26 15.12 1.75 12.70
N GLY A 27 15.35 0.47 12.38
CA GLY A 27 15.10 -0.62 13.31
C GLY A 27 15.40 -2.01 12.74
N GLU A 28 15.02 -3.03 13.49
CA GLU A 28 15.06 -4.42 13.06
C GLU A 28 13.93 -4.68 12.07
N VAL A 29 14.23 -5.27 10.91
CA VAL A 29 13.25 -5.48 9.83
C VAL A 29 12.95 -6.97 9.68
N PHE A 30 11.67 -7.31 9.74
CA PHE A 30 11.13 -8.64 9.46
C PHE A 30 10.37 -8.61 8.13
N VAL A 31 10.77 -9.44 7.18
CA VAL A 31 10.13 -9.50 5.87
C VAL A 31 9.12 -10.65 5.84
N VAL A 32 7.85 -10.33 5.61
CA VAL A 32 6.78 -11.30 5.37
C VAL A 32 5.93 -10.80 4.22
N ALA A 33 5.96 -11.50 3.10
CA ALA A 33 5.36 -11.04 1.85
C ALA A 33 4.77 -12.21 1.04
N PRO A 34 3.87 -11.93 0.08
CA PRO A 34 3.35 -12.94 -0.83
C PRO A 34 4.47 -13.68 -1.59
N ALA A 35 4.27 -14.97 -1.85
CA ALA A 35 5.22 -15.79 -2.61
C ALA A 35 5.25 -15.42 -4.10
N THR A 36 4.17 -14.83 -4.63
CA THR A 36 4.00 -14.39 -6.02
C THR A 36 3.42 -12.98 -6.05
N GLU A 37 3.47 -12.33 -7.21
CA GLU A 37 2.75 -11.07 -7.45
C GLU A 37 1.24 -11.25 -7.20
N GLN A 38 0.64 -10.25 -6.56
CA GLN A 38 -0.76 -10.15 -6.17
C GLN A 38 -1.31 -8.73 -6.49
N SER A 39 -0.82 -8.08 -7.54
CA SER A 39 -1.28 -6.75 -7.96
C SER A 39 -2.78 -6.73 -8.27
N GLY A 40 -3.51 -5.75 -7.73
CA GLY A 40 -4.94 -5.54 -7.99
C GLY A 40 -5.90 -6.47 -7.23
N VAL A 41 -5.44 -7.25 -6.25
CA VAL A 41 -6.31 -8.12 -5.44
C VAL A 41 -7.11 -7.40 -4.34
N GLY A 42 -6.86 -6.11 -4.12
CA GLY A 42 -7.46 -5.35 -3.02
C GLY A 42 -7.17 -5.96 -1.63
N HIS A 43 -8.11 -5.78 -0.70
CA HIS A 43 -8.03 -6.35 0.66
C HIS A 43 -8.66 -7.74 0.74
N SER A 44 -8.08 -8.70 0.03
CA SER A 44 -8.47 -10.11 0.12
C SER A 44 -7.84 -10.80 1.32
N ILE A 45 -8.55 -11.73 1.96
CA ILE A 45 -8.04 -12.58 3.06
C ILE A 45 -8.46 -14.03 2.80
N THR A 46 -7.55 -14.96 3.08
CA THR A 46 -7.77 -16.39 2.93
C THR A 46 -8.40 -16.99 4.20
N TYR A 47 -9.66 -17.43 4.11
CA TYR A 47 -10.39 -18.04 5.23
C TYR A 47 -10.81 -19.50 5.00
N LEU A 48 -11.11 -19.87 3.76
CA LEU A 48 -11.72 -21.16 3.42
C LEU A 48 -10.70 -22.25 3.05
N SER A 49 -9.41 -21.90 3.01
CA SER A 49 -8.31 -22.81 2.71
C SER A 49 -7.13 -22.58 3.65
N PRO A 50 -6.28 -23.59 3.87
CA PRO A 50 -5.08 -23.42 4.68
C PRO A 50 -4.11 -22.42 4.04
N LEU A 51 -3.68 -21.44 4.84
CA LEU A 51 -2.59 -20.54 4.47
C LEU A 51 -1.26 -21.23 4.75
N THR A 52 -0.34 -21.24 3.79
CA THR A 52 1.00 -21.80 3.97
C THR A 52 2.05 -20.72 3.85
N CYS A 53 3.14 -20.84 4.62
CA CYS A 53 4.30 -19.96 4.48
C CYS A 53 5.59 -20.77 4.47
N LYS A 54 6.62 -20.24 3.82
CA LYS A 54 7.95 -20.86 3.72
C LYS A 54 9.01 -19.86 4.15
N SER A 55 9.97 -20.33 4.95
CA SER A 55 11.16 -19.56 5.25
C SER A 55 12.09 -19.52 4.03
N ILE A 56 12.46 -18.32 3.61
CA ILE A 56 13.46 -18.05 2.60
C ILE A 56 14.77 -17.73 3.30
N ARG A 57 15.85 -18.38 2.86
CA ARG A 57 17.20 -18.16 3.39
C ARG A 57 18.08 -17.43 2.39
N ARG A 58 18.91 -16.51 2.88
CA ARG A 58 20.02 -15.88 2.15
C ARG A 58 21.30 -16.09 2.95
N ASP A 59 22.38 -16.49 2.29
CA ASP A 59 23.69 -16.74 2.91
C ASP A 59 23.62 -17.66 4.15
N GLY A 60 22.78 -18.70 4.07
CA GLY A 60 22.59 -19.66 5.15
C GLY A 60 21.85 -19.12 6.36
N ARG A 61 21.24 -17.93 6.32
CA ARG A 61 20.43 -17.34 7.40
C ARG A 61 19.00 -17.10 6.96
N HIS A 62 18.08 -17.09 7.92
CA HIS A 62 16.70 -16.66 7.67
C HIS A 62 16.70 -15.24 7.12
N TRP A 63 15.95 -15.00 6.05
CA TRP A 63 15.78 -13.67 5.46
C TRP A 63 14.32 -13.23 5.50
N ALA A 64 13.40 -14.04 4.95
CA ALA A 64 12.00 -13.65 4.80
C ALA A 64 11.06 -14.85 4.94
N TRP A 65 9.79 -14.57 5.21
CA TRP A 65 8.70 -15.53 5.04
C TRP A 65 7.95 -15.24 3.74
N ALA A 66 7.87 -16.25 2.88
CA ALA A 66 7.06 -16.20 1.67
C ALA A 66 5.70 -16.86 1.94
N VAL A 67 4.62 -16.11 1.80
CA VAL A 67 3.26 -16.55 2.15
C VAL A 67 2.48 -16.88 0.88
N ALA A 68 1.84 -18.04 0.83
CA ALA A 68 0.95 -18.42 -0.27
C ALA A 68 -0.45 -17.83 -0.06
N GLY A 69 -0.54 -16.50 -0.02
CA GLY A 69 -1.76 -15.75 0.20
C GLY A 69 -1.61 -14.29 -0.19
N SER A 70 -2.56 -13.46 0.22
CA SER A 70 -2.59 -12.04 -0.10
C SER A 70 -1.55 -11.22 0.70
N PRO A 71 -1.35 -9.94 0.33
CA PRO A 71 -0.58 -9.00 1.15
C PRO A 71 -1.13 -8.83 2.57
N ALA A 72 -2.47 -8.82 2.71
CA ALA A 72 -3.13 -8.75 4.01
C ALA A 72 -2.94 -10.05 4.81
N ASP A 73 -3.05 -11.22 4.18
CA ASP A 73 -2.74 -12.51 4.82
C ASP A 73 -1.31 -12.51 5.36
N SER A 74 -0.36 -11.96 4.60
CA SER A 74 1.05 -11.89 4.98
C SER A 74 1.24 -11.08 6.27
N VAL A 75 0.61 -9.91 6.37
CA VAL A 75 0.69 -9.05 7.56
C VAL A 75 -0.06 -9.66 8.74
N LYS A 76 -1.26 -10.19 8.51
CA LYS A 76 -2.07 -10.84 9.56
C LYS A 76 -1.36 -12.04 10.15
N LEU A 77 -0.83 -12.93 9.32
CA LEU A 77 -0.07 -14.11 9.77
C LEU A 77 1.18 -13.70 10.55
N ALA A 78 1.87 -12.65 10.10
CA ALA A 78 3.06 -12.14 10.76
C ALA A 78 2.75 -11.68 12.19
N ILE A 79 1.77 -10.78 12.34
CA ILE A 79 1.44 -10.18 13.65
C ILE A 79 0.76 -11.21 14.56
N ALA A 80 -0.20 -11.97 14.05
CA ALA A 80 -1.04 -12.84 14.86
C ALA A 80 -0.34 -14.14 15.30
N GLU A 81 0.63 -14.65 14.52
CA GLU A 81 1.26 -15.94 14.82
C GLU A 81 2.79 -15.90 14.79
N LEU A 82 3.41 -15.44 13.69
CA LEU A 82 4.88 -15.54 13.53
C LEU A 82 5.66 -14.70 14.56
N PHE A 83 5.09 -13.55 14.96
CA PHE A 83 5.69 -12.59 15.88
C PHE A 83 4.76 -12.29 17.07
N LYS A 84 3.89 -13.23 17.45
CA LYS A 84 2.93 -13.04 18.55
C LYS A 84 3.59 -12.69 19.89
N ASP A 85 4.77 -13.25 20.14
CA ASP A 85 5.56 -13.00 21.36
C ASP A 85 6.54 -11.82 21.18
N ASP A 86 6.62 -11.26 19.96
CA ASP A 86 7.56 -10.22 19.57
C ASP A 86 6.84 -9.03 18.90
N PRO A 87 6.27 -8.09 19.68
CA PRO A 87 5.40 -7.04 19.15
C PRO A 87 6.04 -6.21 18.03
N ILE A 88 5.26 -5.98 16.97
CA ILE A 88 5.64 -5.13 15.84
C ILE A 88 5.30 -3.67 16.16
N ASP A 89 6.27 -2.77 15.98
CA ASP A 89 6.11 -1.33 16.25
C ASP A 89 5.63 -0.54 15.03
N LEU A 90 5.95 -1.03 13.83
CA LEU A 90 5.67 -0.38 12.55
C LEU A 90 5.41 -1.43 11.46
N VAL A 91 4.37 -1.24 10.65
CA VAL A 91 4.19 -1.97 9.39
C VAL A 91 4.51 -1.05 8.23
N VAL A 92 5.32 -1.53 7.28
CA VAL A 92 5.56 -0.86 6.01
C VAL A 92 5.25 -1.81 4.88
N SER A 93 4.48 -1.35 3.89
CA SER A 93 4.13 -2.13 2.70
C SER A 93 4.64 -1.43 1.44
N GLY A 94 5.46 -2.11 0.65
CA GLY A 94 6.03 -1.57 -0.60
C GLY A 94 7.52 -1.89 -0.79
N ILE A 95 8.23 -1.22 -1.71
CA ILE A 95 7.72 -0.19 -2.61
C ILE A 95 6.98 -0.83 -3.79
N ASN A 96 5.71 -0.46 -3.96
CA ASN A 96 4.90 -0.89 -5.10
C ASN A 96 5.39 -0.30 -6.42
N SER A 97 5.37 -1.08 -7.50
CA SER A 97 5.60 -0.61 -8.88
C SER A 97 4.32 -0.02 -9.49
N GLY A 98 4.05 1.24 -9.18
CA GLY A 98 2.85 1.96 -9.61
C GLY A 98 2.25 2.77 -8.46
N LEU A 99 1.66 3.93 -8.79
CA LEU A 99 1.04 4.80 -7.79
C LEU A 99 -0.27 4.21 -7.26
N ASN A 100 -0.42 4.22 -5.94
CA ASN A 100 -1.69 3.94 -5.26
C ASN A 100 -2.30 5.26 -4.80
N ALA A 101 -2.73 6.09 -5.76
CA ALA A 101 -3.28 7.42 -5.50
C ALA A 101 -4.78 7.49 -5.83
N GLY A 102 -5.50 8.34 -5.11
CA GLY A 102 -6.94 8.48 -5.21
C GLY A 102 -7.69 7.18 -4.94
N ILE A 103 -8.76 6.91 -5.69
CA ILE A 103 -9.62 5.73 -5.47
C ILE A 103 -8.87 4.40 -5.63
N ASN A 104 -7.71 4.38 -6.30
CA ASN A 104 -6.88 3.18 -6.45
C ASN A 104 -6.37 2.63 -5.11
N VAL A 105 -6.35 3.46 -4.06
CA VAL A 105 -6.09 3.05 -2.68
C VAL A 105 -6.98 1.87 -2.25
N LEU A 106 -8.23 1.83 -2.70
CA LEU A 106 -9.20 0.78 -2.36
C LEU A 106 -8.95 -0.56 -3.07
N TYR A 107 -8.24 -0.54 -4.20
CA TYR A 107 -7.93 -1.74 -4.99
C TYR A 107 -6.49 -2.24 -4.76
N SER A 108 -5.72 -1.50 -3.97
CA SER A 108 -4.29 -1.73 -3.76
C SER A 108 -4.03 -2.83 -2.74
N GLY A 109 -3.27 -3.85 -3.13
CA GLY A 109 -2.74 -4.84 -2.21
C GLY A 109 -1.70 -4.24 -1.26
N THR A 110 -0.88 -3.32 -1.76
CA THR A 110 0.09 -2.56 -0.95
C THR A 110 -0.61 -1.85 0.21
N VAL A 111 -1.68 -1.11 -0.07
CA VAL A 111 -2.46 -0.39 0.95
C VAL A 111 -3.20 -1.36 1.85
N ALA A 112 -3.80 -2.42 1.32
CA ALA A 112 -4.49 -3.44 2.11
C ALA A 112 -3.58 -4.06 3.19
N ALA A 113 -2.31 -4.35 2.87
CA ALA A 113 -1.36 -4.84 3.85
C ALA A 113 -1.11 -3.82 4.98
N ALA A 114 -1.05 -2.52 4.66
CA ALA A 114 -0.91 -1.47 5.65
C ALA A 114 -2.19 -1.27 6.48
N ILE A 115 -3.37 -1.40 5.87
CA ILE A 115 -4.66 -1.42 6.60
C ILE A 115 -4.67 -2.54 7.63
N GLU A 116 -4.23 -3.75 7.24
CA GLU A 116 -4.19 -4.89 8.17
C GLU A 116 -3.30 -4.59 9.39
N GLY A 117 -2.13 -3.97 9.20
CA GLY A 117 -1.31 -3.51 10.33
C GLY A 117 -2.04 -2.52 11.23
N ALA A 118 -2.77 -1.58 10.64
CA ALA A 118 -3.55 -0.59 11.36
C ALA A 118 -4.74 -1.20 12.14
N PHE A 119 -5.33 -2.30 11.67
CA PHE A 119 -6.34 -3.07 12.42
C PHE A 119 -5.78 -3.64 13.74
N PHE A 120 -4.50 -4.00 13.78
CA PHE A 120 -3.81 -4.40 15.00
C PHE A 120 -3.34 -3.21 15.86
N GLY A 121 -3.74 -1.98 15.51
CA GLY A 121 -3.32 -0.77 16.20
C GLY A 121 -1.86 -0.38 15.95
N VAL A 122 -1.21 -0.99 14.96
CA VAL A 122 0.18 -0.71 14.60
C VAL A 122 0.22 0.45 13.59
N THR A 123 1.14 1.39 13.80
CA THR A 123 1.37 2.47 12.82
C THR A 123 1.77 1.84 11.48
N SER A 124 1.11 2.24 10.40
CA SER A 124 1.24 1.53 9.12
C SER A 124 1.40 2.49 7.95
N VAL A 125 2.35 2.19 7.06
CA VAL A 125 2.67 3.03 5.90
C VAL A 125 2.72 2.20 4.63
N ALA A 126 1.84 2.50 3.66
CA ALA A 126 1.96 2.02 2.29
C ALA A 126 2.88 2.94 1.49
N VAL A 127 3.78 2.39 0.69
CA VAL A 127 4.78 3.12 -0.09
C VAL A 127 4.71 2.67 -1.55
N SER A 128 4.55 3.64 -2.44
CA SER A 128 4.37 3.40 -3.87
C SER A 128 5.27 4.34 -4.68
N LEU A 129 5.87 3.81 -5.75
CA LEU A 129 6.65 4.59 -6.72
C LEU A 129 5.91 4.60 -8.05
N GLU A 130 5.90 5.74 -8.72
CA GLU A 130 5.37 5.84 -10.08
C GLU A 130 6.03 4.85 -11.03
N TYR A 131 5.20 4.18 -11.84
CA TYR A 131 5.69 3.14 -12.72
C TYR A 131 6.63 3.73 -13.77
N ASP A 132 7.83 3.17 -13.85
CA ASP A 132 8.80 3.43 -14.90
C ASP A 132 9.58 2.12 -15.15
N PRO A 133 9.80 1.72 -16.42
CA PRO A 133 10.59 0.51 -16.72
C PRO A 133 12.01 0.53 -16.13
N ALA A 134 12.56 1.72 -15.87
CA ALA A 134 13.84 1.98 -15.24
C ALA A 134 13.68 2.60 -13.82
N ALA A 135 12.60 2.26 -13.12
CA ALA A 135 12.28 2.78 -11.79
C ALA A 135 13.46 2.67 -10.80
N ASP A 136 13.85 3.82 -10.22
CA ASP A 136 14.88 3.91 -9.18
C ASP A 136 14.27 3.68 -7.79
N PHE A 137 14.09 2.41 -7.44
CA PHE A 137 13.60 2.00 -6.13
C PHE A 137 14.54 2.39 -4.98
N GLN A 138 15.84 2.54 -5.22
CA GLN A 138 16.78 2.92 -4.16
C GLN A 138 16.56 4.36 -3.71
N SER A 139 16.45 5.29 -4.66
CA SER A 139 16.15 6.68 -4.37
C SER A 139 14.77 6.84 -3.73
N ALA A 140 13.77 6.11 -4.23
CA ALA A 140 12.43 6.10 -3.62
C ALA A 140 12.46 5.56 -2.18
N ALA A 141 13.24 4.53 -1.89
CA ALA A 141 13.41 3.98 -0.54
C ALA A 141 14.07 4.97 0.42
N VAL A 142 15.05 5.77 -0.04
CA VAL A 142 15.66 6.83 0.76
C VAL A 142 14.63 7.90 1.12
N ILE A 143 13.80 8.32 0.17
CA ILE A 143 12.69 9.26 0.39
C ILE A 143 11.73 8.67 1.43
N ALA A 144 11.29 7.43 1.23
CA ALA A 144 10.36 6.74 2.12
C ALA A 144 10.91 6.66 3.56
N ARG A 145 12.15 6.21 3.73
CA ARG A 145 12.81 6.16 5.05
C ARG A 145 12.85 7.52 5.73
N ASN A 146 13.16 8.60 5.01
CA ASN A 146 13.21 9.94 5.57
C ASN A 146 11.82 10.40 6.06
N VAL A 147 10.78 10.18 5.26
CA VAL A 147 9.40 10.50 5.61
C VAL A 147 8.94 9.67 6.82
N ILE A 148 9.11 8.34 6.76
CA ILE A 148 8.75 7.40 7.82
C ILE A 148 9.50 7.74 9.12
N GLY A 149 10.80 7.98 9.05
CA GLY A 149 11.62 8.33 10.22
C GLY A 149 11.20 9.64 10.90
N GLY A 150 10.63 10.59 10.15
CA GLY A 150 10.01 11.80 10.71
C GLY A 150 8.62 11.52 11.32
N LEU A 151 7.84 10.68 10.65
CA LEU A 151 6.48 10.29 11.04
C LEU A 151 6.44 9.56 12.39
N ILE A 152 7.26 8.51 12.56
CA ILE A 152 7.26 7.65 13.76
C ILE A 152 7.67 8.39 15.04
N LYS A 153 8.29 9.57 14.92
CA LYS A 153 8.64 10.43 16.06
C LYS A 153 7.44 11.20 16.60
N LYS A 154 6.30 11.19 15.92
CA LYS A 154 5.09 11.93 16.30
C LYS A 154 4.13 11.02 17.07
N PRO A 155 3.79 11.34 18.34
CA PRO A 155 2.83 10.55 19.10
C PRO A 155 1.46 10.40 18.41
N GLN A 156 1.04 11.41 17.64
CA GLN A 156 -0.24 11.42 16.91
C GLN A 156 -0.30 10.42 15.75
N ALA A 157 0.86 9.92 15.29
CA ALA A 157 0.92 8.93 14.22
C ALA A 157 0.69 7.50 14.72
N ARG A 158 0.70 7.27 16.04
CA ARG A 158 0.56 5.93 16.63
C ARG A 158 -0.76 5.28 16.22
N GLY A 159 -0.67 4.07 15.67
CA GLY A 159 -1.83 3.28 15.24
C GLY A 159 -2.60 3.90 14.08
N LYS A 160 -1.98 4.82 13.32
CA LYS A 160 -2.58 5.45 12.14
C LYS A 160 -2.05 4.83 10.85
N LEU A 161 -2.86 4.97 9.80
CA LEU A 161 -2.56 4.51 8.45
C LEU A 161 -2.12 5.68 7.59
N PHE A 162 -1.07 5.48 6.81
CA PHE A 162 -0.55 6.47 5.90
C PHE A 162 -0.26 5.88 4.53
N ASN A 163 -0.50 6.66 3.49
CA ASN A 163 -0.19 6.29 2.11
C ASN A 163 0.80 7.29 1.52
N LEU A 164 1.98 6.80 1.15
CA LEU A 164 3.08 7.56 0.60
C LEU A 164 3.25 7.21 -0.88
N ASN A 165 3.16 8.21 -1.75
CA ASN A 165 3.40 8.08 -3.17
C ASN A 165 4.60 8.95 -3.59
N VAL A 166 5.52 8.35 -4.36
CA VAL A 166 6.74 8.98 -4.87
C VAL A 166 6.63 9.05 -6.40
N PRO A 167 6.58 10.25 -7.01
CA PRO A 167 6.63 10.37 -8.46
C PRO A 167 8.05 10.14 -8.97
N THR A 168 8.22 9.66 -10.21
CA THR A 168 9.55 9.38 -10.78
C THR A 168 10.41 10.64 -10.83
N ALA A 169 9.82 11.81 -11.02
CA ALA A 169 10.53 13.09 -10.97
C ALA A 169 11.28 13.33 -9.63
N ALA A 170 10.77 12.78 -8.52
CA ALA A 170 11.37 12.93 -7.20
C ALA A 170 12.62 12.07 -6.98
N THR A 171 12.85 11.04 -7.81
CA THR A 171 14.10 10.26 -7.76
C THR A 171 15.22 10.93 -8.55
N LEU A 172 14.88 11.82 -9.48
CA LEU A 172 15.83 12.55 -10.32
C LEU A 172 16.28 13.89 -9.72
N SER A 173 15.44 14.50 -8.90
CA SER A 173 15.70 15.81 -8.31
C SER A 173 14.99 16.00 -6.96
N PRO A 174 15.45 16.91 -6.09
CA PRO A 174 14.80 17.18 -4.81
C PRO A 174 13.33 17.59 -5.00
N ALA A 175 12.41 16.80 -4.45
CA ALA A 175 10.98 17.08 -4.49
C ALA A 175 10.46 17.61 -3.14
N LYS A 176 9.38 18.39 -3.20
CA LYS A 176 8.63 18.80 -2.01
C LYS A 176 7.76 17.65 -1.51
N LEU A 177 7.68 17.48 -0.19
CA LEU A 177 6.66 16.64 0.46
C LEU A 177 5.36 17.43 0.65
N SER A 178 4.27 16.90 0.15
CA SER A 178 2.92 17.45 0.27
C SER A 178 2.03 16.53 1.11
N ILE A 179 1.58 17.02 2.27
CA ILE A 179 0.54 16.35 3.06
C ILE A 179 -0.82 16.74 2.49
N VAL A 180 -1.58 15.76 1.98
CA VAL A 180 -2.79 16.00 1.18
C VAL A 180 -3.82 14.90 1.32
N PRO A 181 -5.13 15.21 1.15
CA PRO A 181 -6.17 14.19 1.11
C PRO A 181 -6.07 13.30 -0.14
N MET A 182 -6.60 12.09 -0.02
CA MET A 182 -6.83 11.18 -1.15
C MET A 182 -7.89 11.75 -2.10
N ALA A 183 -7.64 11.73 -3.41
CA ALA A 183 -8.62 12.13 -4.41
C ALA A 183 -9.74 11.09 -4.57
N LEU A 184 -11.00 11.54 -4.64
CA LEU A 184 -12.17 10.66 -4.86
C LEU A 184 -12.66 10.63 -6.31
N ALA A 185 -12.04 11.41 -7.20
CA ALA A 185 -12.44 11.43 -8.60
C ALA A 185 -12.17 10.06 -9.25
N GLN A 186 -13.15 9.53 -9.98
CA GLN A 186 -13.03 8.26 -10.67
C GLN A 186 -12.20 8.40 -11.95
N TYR A 187 -11.15 7.58 -12.07
CA TYR A 187 -10.33 7.42 -13.27
C TYR A 187 -10.80 6.18 -14.06
N GLY A 188 -10.51 6.11 -15.36
CA GLY A 188 -10.65 4.87 -16.13
C GLY A 188 -12.10 4.41 -16.41
N ARG A 189 -12.95 5.29 -16.94
CA ARG A 189 -14.32 4.92 -17.36
C ARG A 189 -14.41 4.21 -18.72
N LYS A 190 -13.29 4.03 -19.42
CA LYS A 190 -13.26 3.51 -20.80
C LYS A 190 -12.71 2.09 -20.83
N TYR A 191 -13.36 1.25 -21.63
CA TYR A 191 -12.86 -0.05 -22.00
C TYR A 191 -12.57 -0.08 -23.49
N GLU A 192 -11.45 -0.68 -23.88
CA GLU A 192 -11.19 -1.03 -25.26
C GLU A 192 -11.77 -2.41 -25.53
N LYS A 193 -12.76 -2.49 -26.43
CA LYS A 193 -13.31 -3.76 -26.91
C LYS A 193 -12.45 -4.28 -28.07
N ARG A 194 -12.02 -5.53 -27.98
CA ARG A 194 -11.36 -6.28 -29.06
C ARG A 194 -12.03 -7.64 -29.22
N GLU A 195 -11.64 -8.38 -30.25
CA GLU A 195 -12.12 -9.74 -30.51
C GLU A 195 -10.95 -10.72 -30.51
N ASP A 196 -11.16 -11.90 -29.93
CA ASP A 196 -10.20 -13.00 -30.00
C ASP A 196 -10.23 -13.64 -31.41
N PRO A 197 -9.28 -14.54 -31.73
CA PRO A 197 -9.27 -15.22 -33.04
C PRO A 197 -10.54 -16.04 -33.34
N GLY A 198 -11.37 -16.35 -32.34
CA GLY A 198 -12.65 -17.03 -32.48
C GLY A 198 -13.86 -16.10 -32.56
N GLY A 199 -13.65 -14.78 -32.67
CA GLY A 199 -14.71 -13.78 -32.73
C GLY A 199 -15.38 -13.47 -31.40
N ARG A 200 -14.83 -13.92 -30.27
CA ARG A 200 -15.37 -13.62 -28.93
C ARG A 200 -14.85 -12.26 -28.47
N PRO A 201 -15.74 -11.34 -28.04
CA PRO A 201 -15.30 -10.04 -27.57
C PRO A 201 -14.60 -10.16 -26.20
N TYR A 202 -13.52 -9.42 -26.02
CA TYR A 202 -12.88 -9.17 -24.73
C TYR A 202 -12.63 -7.67 -24.54
N TYR A 203 -12.46 -7.26 -23.29
CA TYR A 203 -12.43 -5.84 -22.91
C TYR A 203 -11.19 -5.56 -22.07
N TRP A 204 -10.42 -4.56 -22.45
CA TRP A 204 -9.33 -4.03 -21.65
C TRP A 204 -9.79 -2.78 -20.94
N ALA A 205 -9.68 -2.75 -19.60
CA ALA A 205 -9.84 -1.51 -18.86
C ALA A 205 -8.73 -0.54 -19.29
N LEU A 206 -9.09 0.65 -19.76
CA LEU A 206 -8.13 1.67 -20.11
C LEU A 206 -8.00 2.66 -18.96
N TRP A 207 -6.76 2.98 -18.61
CA TRP A 207 -6.51 4.17 -17.82
C TRP A 207 -6.92 5.41 -18.61
N ALA A 208 -7.78 6.24 -18.02
CA ALA A 208 -8.19 7.50 -18.59
C ALA A 208 -8.29 8.52 -17.48
N GLU A 209 -7.76 9.72 -17.71
CA GLU A 209 -7.97 10.83 -16.79
C GLU A 209 -9.47 11.18 -16.72
N PRO A 210 -9.97 11.61 -15.54
CA PRO A 210 -11.31 12.13 -15.43
C PRO A 210 -11.43 13.38 -16.31
N GLU A 211 -12.57 13.52 -16.97
CA GLU A 211 -12.86 14.68 -17.85
C GLU A 211 -12.74 16.02 -17.13
N LYS A 212 -12.90 16.02 -15.80
CA LYS A 212 -12.62 17.15 -14.92
C LYS A 212 -11.58 16.73 -13.89
N ALA A 213 -10.48 17.48 -13.81
CA ALA A 213 -9.53 17.32 -12.73
C ALA A 213 -10.24 17.48 -11.37
N PRO A 214 -9.82 16.73 -10.33
CA PRO A 214 -10.35 16.93 -8.99
C PRO A 214 -10.27 18.40 -8.58
N ALA A 215 -11.36 18.95 -8.04
CA ALA A 215 -11.34 20.29 -7.48
C ALA A 215 -10.52 20.27 -6.17
N GLY A 216 -9.56 21.19 -6.03
CA GLY A 216 -8.77 21.35 -4.81
C GLY A 216 -7.49 20.53 -4.75
N ARG A 217 -6.78 20.65 -3.61
CA ARG A 217 -5.48 20.03 -3.37
C ARG A 217 -5.67 18.58 -2.91
N SER A 218 -5.12 17.63 -3.65
CA SER A 218 -5.15 16.17 -3.40
C SER A 218 -3.81 15.51 -3.75
N ASP A 219 -3.66 14.24 -3.37
CA ASP A 219 -2.55 13.37 -3.78
C ASP A 219 -2.31 13.43 -5.30
N ILE A 220 -3.33 13.20 -6.12
CA ILE A 220 -3.16 13.20 -7.58
C ILE A 220 -2.70 14.56 -8.12
N THR A 221 -3.28 15.65 -7.63
CA THR A 221 -2.90 17.00 -8.10
C THR A 221 -1.47 17.38 -7.73
N GLU A 222 -0.95 16.87 -6.62
CA GLU A 222 0.42 17.14 -6.17
C GLU A 222 1.43 16.20 -6.84
N LEU A 223 1.07 14.93 -7.08
CA LEU A 223 1.88 13.99 -7.85
C LEU A 223 2.13 14.53 -9.28
N ARG A 224 1.11 15.07 -9.93
CA ARG A 224 1.23 15.74 -11.25
C ARG A 224 2.18 16.95 -11.24
N ARG A 225 2.40 17.57 -10.08
CA ARG A 225 3.36 18.67 -9.90
C ARG A 225 4.77 18.18 -9.59
N GLY A 226 4.99 16.86 -9.57
CA GLY A 226 6.27 16.24 -9.20
C GLY A 226 6.52 16.20 -7.68
N ASN A 227 5.50 16.44 -6.86
CA ASN A 227 5.65 16.42 -5.41
C ASN A 227 5.43 15.01 -4.86
N VAL A 228 6.22 14.63 -3.86
CA VAL A 228 5.97 13.43 -3.05
C VAL A 228 4.74 13.69 -2.19
N THR A 229 3.82 12.74 -2.10
CA THR A 229 2.56 12.94 -1.36
C THR A 229 2.43 11.96 -0.21
N LEU A 230 2.02 12.46 0.95
CA LEU A 230 1.66 11.66 2.11
C LEU A 230 0.21 11.95 2.50
N SER A 231 -0.62 10.92 2.49
CA SER A 231 -2.02 11.00 2.89
C SER A 231 -2.25 10.20 4.17
N PRO A 232 -2.66 10.83 5.29
CA PRO A 232 -3.23 10.09 6.41
C PRO A 232 -4.59 9.54 5.97
N LEU A 233 -4.80 8.24 6.18
CA LEU A 233 -6.02 7.56 5.77
C LEU A 233 -6.78 7.03 6.98
N HIS A 234 -8.10 6.95 6.82
CA HIS A 234 -8.97 6.16 7.67
C HIS A 234 -9.27 4.81 7.00
N PHE A 235 -9.51 3.80 7.82
CA PHE A 235 -10.02 2.50 7.38
C PHE A 235 -11.42 2.21 7.94
N ASP A 236 -11.87 3.01 8.91
CA ASP A 236 -13.26 3.07 9.32
C ASP A 236 -14.04 3.82 8.22
N LEU A 237 -15.00 3.13 7.63
CA LEU A 237 -15.81 3.63 6.53
C LEU A 237 -17.20 4.09 7.00
N THR A 238 -17.44 4.08 8.31
CA THR A 238 -18.70 4.53 8.90
C THR A 238 -18.88 6.03 8.64
N ASP A 239 -19.99 6.39 8.00
CA ASP A 239 -20.41 7.78 7.93
C ASP A 239 -21.17 8.11 9.22
N GLU A 240 -20.42 8.49 10.25
CA GLU A 240 -20.96 8.83 11.57
C GLU A 240 -22.09 9.87 11.50
N SER A 241 -21.99 10.82 10.56
CA SER A 241 -23.02 11.84 10.40
C SER A 241 -24.32 11.27 9.85
N LEU A 242 -24.24 10.29 8.96
CA LEU A 242 -25.41 9.60 8.44
C LEU A 242 -25.99 8.63 9.47
N VAL A 243 -25.15 7.97 10.28
CA VAL A 243 -25.59 7.11 11.38
C VAL A 243 -26.50 7.89 12.33
N GLU A 244 -26.05 9.05 12.79
CA GLU A 244 -26.84 9.94 13.67
C GLU A 244 -28.20 10.31 13.05
N ILE A 245 -28.25 10.56 11.74
CA ILE A 245 -29.50 10.91 11.03
C ILE A 245 -30.43 9.71 10.88
N MET A 246 -29.86 8.51 10.72
CA MET A 246 -30.61 7.27 10.47
C MET A 246 -31.30 6.72 11.72
N GLU A 247 -30.92 7.14 12.93
CA GLU A 247 -31.58 6.72 14.17
C GLU A 247 -33.06 7.14 14.22
N ASP A 248 -33.40 8.24 13.56
CA ASP A 248 -34.78 8.74 13.44
C ASP A 248 -35.55 8.11 12.27
N TRP A 249 -34.94 7.21 11.50
CA TRP A 249 -35.63 6.55 10.39
C TRP A 249 -36.48 5.42 10.97
N GLU A 250 -37.80 5.53 10.86
CA GLU A 250 -38.76 4.47 11.21
C GLU A 250 -38.66 3.29 10.20
N LEU A 251 -37.51 2.61 10.15
CA LEU A 251 -37.27 1.46 9.29
C LEU A 251 -37.83 0.19 9.95
N GLU A 252 -38.71 -0.53 9.23
CA GLU A 252 -39.29 -1.80 9.68
C GLU A 252 -38.47 -3.01 9.18
N VAL A 253 -38.50 -4.14 9.91
CA VAL A 253 -37.82 -5.42 9.58
C VAL A 253 -38.82 -6.48 9.14
#